data_AF-A0A7V2FZ67-F1
#
_entry.id   AF-A0A7V2FZ67-F1
#
_cell.length_a   1.000
_cell.length_b   1.000
_cell.length_c   1.000
_cell.angle_alpha   90.00
_cell.angle_beta   90.00
_cell.angle_gamma   90.00
#
_symmetry.space_group_name_H-M   'P 1'
#
loop_
_entity.id
_entity.type
_entity.pdbx_description
1 polymer ?
#
loop_
_entity_poly.entity_id
_entity_poly.type
_entity_poly.pdbx_seq_one_letter_code
_entity_poly.pdbx_strand_id
1 'polypeptide(L)' 'MPKSYQATFLKRSKWWVAWSDDVPGALTQGRTLAEARSNLRDAIRLMLAPAELEKLPKTRLIHGRIRL' A
#
# COMPACT_ATOMS: atom_id res chain seq x y z
N MET A 1 3.92 -17.66 -8.73
CA MET A 1 2.51 -17.36 -9.09
C MET A 1 2.27 -15.87 -8.89
N PRO A 2 1.62 -15.15 -9.81
CA PRO A 2 1.23 -13.76 -9.52
C PRO A 2 0.23 -13.80 -8.35
N LYS A 3 0.56 -13.08 -7.27
CA LYS A 3 -0.37 -12.90 -6.16
C LYS A 3 -1.46 -11.93 -6.60
N SER A 4 -2.72 -12.35 -6.48
CA SER A 4 -3.90 -11.49 -6.63
C SER A 4 -4.34 -11.01 -5.26
N TYR A 5 -4.86 -9.79 -5.19
CA TYR A 5 -5.43 -9.19 -3.99
C TYR A 5 -6.83 -8.66 -4.32
N GLN A 6 -7.76 -8.82 -3.38
CA GLN A 6 -9.08 -8.22 -3.47
C GLN A 6 -8.97 -6.70 -3.31
N ALA A 7 -9.76 -5.97 -4.08
CA ALA A 7 -9.73 -4.52 -4.08
C ALA A 7 -11.15 -3.96 -4.06
N THR A 8 -11.38 -3.06 -3.11
CA THR A 8 -12.65 -2.33 -2.98
C THR A 8 -12.47 -0.94 -3.57
N PHE A 9 -13.47 -0.50 -4.36
CA PHE A 9 -13.48 0.82 -4.99
C PHE A 9 -14.77 1.54 -4.65
N LEU A 10 -14.65 2.78 -4.19
CA LEU A 10 -15.79 3.64 -3.86
C LEU A 10 -15.75 4.91 -4.71
N LYS A 11 -16.80 5.16 -5.50
CA LYS A 11 -16.97 6.44 -6.19
C LYS A 11 -17.44 7.51 -5.19
N ARG A 12 -16.70 8.61 -5.06
CA ARG A 12 -17.05 9.78 -4.25
C ARG A 12 -16.90 11.05 -5.08
N SER A 13 -18.02 11.64 -5.50
CA SER A 13 -18.02 12.86 -6.33
C SER A 13 -17.05 12.72 -7.52
N LYS A 14 -16.06 13.61 -7.65
CA LYS A 14 -15.05 13.62 -8.72
C LYS A 14 -13.89 12.63 -8.52
N TRP A 15 -13.94 11.78 -7.50
CA TRP A 15 -12.86 10.87 -7.11
C TRP A 15 -13.33 9.42 -7.01
N TRP A 16 -12.37 8.51 -7.06
CA TRP A 16 -12.47 7.10 -6.71
C TRP A 16 -11.50 6.85 -5.56
N VAL A 17 -11.99 6.27 -4.46
CA VAL A 17 -11.18 5.79 -3.35
C VAL A 17 -11.00 4.28 -3.51
N ALA A 18 -9.82 3.76 -3.25
CA ALA A 18 -9.52 2.34 -3.43
C ALA A 18 -8.66 1.80 -2.28
N TRP A 19 -8.98 0.58 -1.83
CA TRP A 19 -8.20 -0.12 -0.80
C TRP A 19 -8.27 -1.64 -0.96
N SER A 20 -7.43 -2.36 -0.23
CA SER A 20 -7.43 -3.83 -0.14
C SER A 20 -7.36 -4.25 1.32
N ASP A 21 -8.35 -5.03 1.78
CA ASP A 21 -8.33 -5.60 3.14
C ASP A 21 -7.31 -6.74 3.27
N ASP A 22 -6.89 -7.34 2.14
CA ASP A 22 -5.81 -8.33 2.08
C ASP A 22 -4.44 -7.71 2.41
N VAL A 23 -4.29 -6.38 2.23
CA VAL A 23 -3.06 -5.62 2.52
C VAL A 23 -3.40 -4.38 3.34
N PRO A 24 -3.51 -4.51 4.67
CA PRO A 24 -3.81 -3.38 5.54
C PRO A 24 -2.84 -2.21 5.33
N GLY A 25 -3.40 -1.00 5.18
CA GLY A 25 -2.64 0.21 4.89
C GLY A 25 -2.50 0.54 3.40
N ALA A 26 -2.82 -0.37 2.48
CA ALA A 26 -2.88 -0.07 1.05
C ALA A 26 -4.17 0.69 0.72
N LEU A 27 -4.14 2.01 0.87
CA LEU A 27 -5.24 2.95 0.58
C LEU A 27 -4.77 4.00 -0.43
N THR A 28 -5.63 4.34 -1.40
CA THR A 28 -5.32 5.37 -2.40
C THR A 28 -6.58 6.02 -2.97
N GLN A 29 -6.38 6.95 -3.89
CA GLN A 29 -7.44 7.56 -4.69
C GLN A 29 -6.98 7.88 -6.12
N GLY A 30 -7.93 8.13 -7.02
CA GLY A 30 -7.71 8.62 -8.37
C GLY A 30 -8.94 9.36 -8.92
N ARG A 31 -8.75 10.23 -9.91
CA ARG A 31 -9.86 10.91 -10.61
C ARG A 31 -10.72 9.91 -11.40
N THR A 32 -10.08 8.87 -11.93
CA THR A 32 -10.72 7.78 -12.68
C THR A 32 -10.58 6.44 -11.95
N LEU A 33 -11.43 5.46 -12.30
CA LEU A 33 -11.32 4.10 -11.75
C LEU A 33 -9.99 3.44 -12.16
N ALA A 34 -9.54 3.68 -13.40
CA ALA A 34 -8.28 3.14 -13.90
C ALA A 34 -7.09 3.70 -13.12
N GLU A 35 -7.07 5.00 -12.85
CA GLU A 35 -6.05 5.66 -12.04
C GLU A 35 -6.05 5.12 -10.60
N ALA A 36 -7.21 5.07 -9.93
CA ALA A 36 -7.31 4.53 -8.57
C ALA A 36 -6.83 3.07 -8.50
N ARG A 37 -7.12 2.26 -9.53
CA ARG A 37 -6.64 0.87 -9.65
C ARG A 37 -5.13 0.80 -9.86
N SER A 38 -4.55 1.68 -10.68
CA SER A 38 -3.11 1.75 -10.88
C SER A 38 -2.41 2.13 -9.58
N ASN A 39 -2.88 3.20 -8.94
CA ASN A 39 -2.34 3.68 -7.68
C ASN A 39 -2.45 2.64 -6.58
N LEU A 40 -3.53 1.83 -6.54
CA LEU A 40 -3.70 0.79 -5.53
C LEU A 40 -2.69 -0.33 -5.73
N ARG A 41 -2.37 -0.66 -6.99
CA ARG A 41 -1.34 -1.65 -7.30
C ARG A 41 0.02 -1.21 -6.79
N ASP A 42 0.34 0.08 -6.92
CA ASP A 42 1.60 0.64 -6.41
C ASP A 42 1.61 0.73 -4.89
N ALA A 43 0.48 1.11 -4.27
CA ALA A 43 0.32 1.09 -2.82
C ALA A 43 0.51 -0.32 -2.24
N ILE A 44 -0.08 -1.36 -2.86
CA ILE A 44 0.10 -2.75 -2.45
C ILE A 44 1.58 -3.16 -2.55
N ARG A 45 2.25 -2.81 -3.67
CA ARG A 45 3.69 -3.10 -3.83
C ARG A 45 4.53 -2.43 -2.75
N LEU A 46 4.21 -1.18 -2.41
CA LEU A 46 4.90 -0.41 -1.39
C LEU A 46 4.69 -1.02 0.01
N MET A 47 3.45 -1.36 0.36
CA MET A 47 3.13 -1.93 1.69
C MET A 47 3.72 -3.31 1.91
N LEU A 48 3.89 -4.10 0.85
CA LEU A 48 4.49 -5.43 0.92
C LEU A 48 6.02 -5.41 0.78
N ALA A 49 6.60 -4.28 0.38
CA ALA A 49 8.04 -4.15 0.27
C ALA A 49 8.67 -4.05 1.67
N PRO A 50 9.84 -4.68 1.89
CA PRO A 50 10.60 -4.43 3.10
C PRO A 50 11.06 -2.97 3.15
N ALA A 51 11.27 -2.45 4.36
CA ALA A 51 11.90 -1.15 4.53
C ALA A 51 13.32 -1.16 3.93
N GLU A 52 13.69 -0.07 3.24
CA GLU A 52 15.01 0.10 2.63
C GLU A 52 16.05 0.52 3.68
N LEU A 53 16.33 -0.36 4.64
CA LEU A 53 17.17 -0.07 5.81
C LEU A 53 18.57 0.43 5.45
N GLU A 54 19.12 0.00 4.31
CA GLU A 54 20.42 0.44 3.81
C GLU A 54 20.50 1.93 3.48
N LYS A 55 19.35 2.55 3.17
CA LYS A 55 19.24 3.99 2.87
C LYS A 55 19.13 4.84 4.13
N LEU A 56 18.90 4.24 5.30
CA LEU A 56 18.76 4.97 6.54
C LEU A 56 20.13 5.34 7.12
N PRO A 57 20.25 6.47 7.84
CA PRO A 57 21.45 6.76 8.60
C PRO A 57 21.74 5.62 9.58
N LYS A 58 22.97 5.10 9.56
CA LYS A 58 23.38 3.93 10.37
C LYS A 58 23.51 4.24 11.87
N THR A 59 23.28 5.47 12.27
CA THR A 59 23.37 5.89 13.66
C THR A 59 22.16 5.38 14.46
N ARG A 60 22.39 4.34 15.26
CA ARG A 60 21.50 3.84 16.32
C ARG A 60 20.24 3.09 15.85
N LEU A 61 20.40 2.14 14.92
CA LEU A 61 19.34 1.17 14.56
C LEU A 61 19.24 0.05 15.63
N ILE A 62 18.03 -0.21 16.14
CA ILE A 62 17.75 -1.29 17.10
C ILE A 62 16.78 -2.27 16.45
N HIS A 63 17.13 -3.55 16.42
CA HIS A 63 16.24 -4.62 15.98
C HIS A 63 15.65 -5.32 17.19
N GLY A 64 14.32 -5.42 17.23
CA GLY A 64 13.59 -6.05 18.32
C GLY A 64 12.28 -6.64 17.83
N ARG A 65 11.72 -7.57 18.61
CA ARG A 65 10.43 -8.20 18.31
C ARG A 65 9.34 -7.52 19.11
N ILE A 66 8.33 -6.99 18.43
CA ILE A 66 7.13 -6.43 19.04
C ILE A 66 6.08 -7.56 19.16
N ARG A 67 5.37 -7.61 20.28
CA ARG A 67 4.17 -8.45 20.47
C ARG A 67 2.98 -7.51 20.59
N LEU A 68 1.88 -7.85 19.91
CA LEU A 68 0.60 -7.16 20.04
C LEU A 68 -0.19 -7.74 21.21
#